data_AF-A0A932JMX5-F1
#
_entry.id   AF-A0A932JMX5-F1
#
_cell.length_a   1.000
_cell.length_b   1.000
_cell.length_c   1.000
_cell.angle_alpha   90.00
_cell.angle_beta   90.00
_cell.angle_gamma   90.00
#
_symmetry.space_group_name_H-M   'P 1'
#
loop_
_entity.id
_entity.type
_entity.pdbx_description
1 polymer ?
#
loop_
_entity_poly.entity_id
_entity_poly.type
_entity_poly.pdbx_seq_one_letter_code
_entity_poly.pdbx_strand_id
1 'polypeptide(L)'
;MTIQKKGGYPCSTKDYQSVVLFICAFFLLTNSLKADGRTVGLIQYNQQGQQEGYVLFAPERNTTTYLIDKCGYSAHSWNSRYIPGFTVSLLNDGSILRSGVADSAVLNAPGG
;
A
#
# COMPACT_ATOMS: atom_id res chain seq x y z
N MET A 1 10.19 6.84 17.54
CA MET A 1 9.95 5.52 16.92
C MET A 1 10.50 5.58 15.51
N THR A 2 11.61 4.91 15.22
CA THR A 2 12.34 5.09 13.96
C THR A 2 11.59 4.35 12.86
N ILE A 3 10.93 5.08 11.96
CA ILE A 3 10.51 4.53 10.67
C ILE A 3 11.78 3.97 10.03
N GLN A 4 11.83 2.65 9.90
CA GLN A 4 12.95 1.97 9.27
C GLN A 4 12.98 2.45 7.82
N LYS A 5 13.87 3.41 7.51
CA LYS A 5 14.32 3.64 6.15
C LYS A 5 15.11 2.39 5.76
N LYS A 6 14.41 1.31 5.40
CA LYS A 6 15.01 0.29 4.55
C LYS A 6 15.46 1.05 3.31
N GLY A 7 16.78 1.10 3.10
CA GLY A 7 17.42 1.81 2.01
C GLY A 7 16.59 1.64 0.74
N GLY A 8 16.27 2.77 0.11
CA GLY A 8 15.37 2.83 -1.03
C GLY A 8 15.94 1.98 -2.16
N TYR A 9 15.46 0.75 -2.26
CA TYR A 9 15.58 0.01 -3.50
C TYR A 9 14.59 0.68 -4.46
N PRO A 10 15.03 1.30 -5.58
CA PRO A 10 14.10 1.53 -6.68
C PRO A 10 13.47 0.18 -6.97
N CYS A 11 12.16 0.12 -7.26
CA CYS A 11 11.45 -1.09 -7.67
C CYS A 11 12.37 -1.97 -8.53
N SER A 12 13.05 -2.96 -7.92
CA SER A 12 14.36 -3.37 -8.42
C SER A 12 14.18 -4.25 -9.63
N THR A 13 14.40 -3.65 -10.80
CA THR A 13 14.77 -4.36 -12.02
C THR A 13 16.28 -4.48 -12.03
N LYS A 14 16.84 -5.58 -11.47
CA LYS A 14 18.08 -6.25 -11.91
C LYS A 14 18.48 -7.38 -10.97
N ASP A 15 18.20 -8.61 -11.43
CA ASP A 15 19.15 -9.73 -11.54
C ASP A 15 18.51 -10.82 -12.40
N TYR A 16 18.20 -10.45 -13.65
CA TYR A 16 17.40 -11.28 -14.55
C TYR A 16 18.23 -11.92 -15.68
N GLN A 17 19.52 -11.62 -15.87
CA GLN A 17 20.25 -12.03 -17.09
C GLN A 17 20.42 -13.56 -17.26
N SER A 18 20.84 -14.30 -16.23
CA SER A 18 20.95 -15.77 -16.32
C SER A 18 19.61 -16.51 -16.12
N VAL A 19 18.64 -15.86 -15.47
CA VAL A 19 17.30 -16.42 -15.24
C VAL A 19 16.40 -16.20 -16.48
N VAL A 20 16.63 -15.13 -17.26
CA VAL A 20 15.87 -14.77 -18.48
C VAL A 20 15.99 -15.82 -19.56
N LEU A 21 17.16 -16.44 -19.75
CA LEU A 21 17.33 -17.51 -20.73
C LEU A 21 16.50 -18.75 -20.39
N PHE A 22 16.42 -19.12 -19.11
CA PHE A 22 15.61 -20.24 -18.63
C PHE A 22 14.11 -19.91 -18.62
N ILE A 23 13.75 -18.66 -18.28
CA ILE A 23 12.37 -18.17 -18.29
C ILE A 23 11.84 -18.04 -19.71
N CYS A 24 12.63 -17.56 -20.69
CA CYS A 24 12.23 -17.43 -22.09
C CYS A 24 11.84 -18.79 -22.70
N ALA A 25 12.56 -19.87 -22.37
CA ALA A 25 12.23 -21.22 -22.81
C ALA A 25 10.91 -21.74 -22.20
N PHE A 26 10.62 -21.38 -20.95
CA PHE A 26 9.35 -21.69 -20.29
C PHE A 26 8.18 -20.84 -20.81
N PHE A 27 8.46 -19.58 -21.17
CA PHE A 27 7.47 -18.59 -21.62
C PHE A 27 6.91 -18.85 -23.02
N LEU A 28 7.63 -19.62 -23.86
CA LEU A 28 7.10 -20.06 -25.16
C LEU A 28 5.99 -21.12 -25.01
N LEU A 29 5.94 -21.86 -23.89
CA LEU A 29 5.02 -22.99 -23.70
C LEU A 29 3.69 -22.62 -22.99
N THR A 30 3.57 -21.43 -22.39
CA THR A 30 2.45 -21.09 -21.47
C THR A 30 1.54 -19.98 -21.97
N ASN A 31 1.41 -19.78 -23.29
CA ASN A 31 0.69 -18.67 -23.93
C ASN A 31 -0.85 -18.65 -23.77
N SER A 32 -1.40 -19.15 -22.68
CA SER A 32 -2.82 -18.99 -22.36
C SER A 32 -2.99 -19.03 -20.86
N LEU A 33 -2.93 -17.86 -20.21
CA LEU A 33 -3.59 -17.52 -18.93
C LEU A 33 -3.06 -16.15 -18.49
N LYS A 34 -3.68 -15.06 -18.96
CA LYS A 34 -3.50 -13.74 -18.35
C LYS A 34 -4.63 -13.54 -17.33
N ALA A 35 -4.33 -13.81 -16.07
CA ALA A 35 -5.13 -13.32 -14.96
C ALA A 35 -4.39 -12.12 -14.36
N ASP A 36 -4.85 -10.91 -14.65
CA ASP A 36 -4.42 -9.72 -13.91
C ASP A 36 -5.25 -9.64 -12.63
N GLY A 37 -4.67 -10.12 -11.52
CA GLY A 37 -5.38 -10.45 -10.29
C GLY A 37 -5.27 -9.41 -9.17
N ARG A 38 -4.72 -8.22 -9.41
CA ARG A 38 -4.63 -7.17 -8.38
C ARG A 38 -5.94 -6.35 -8.34
N THR A 39 -6.87 -6.82 -7.52
CA THR A 39 -8.15 -6.12 -7.26
C THR A 39 -8.08 -5.11 -6.11
N VAL A 40 -6.95 -5.07 -5.39
CA VAL A 40 -6.75 -4.21 -4.21
C VAL A 40 -5.34 -3.58 -4.22
N GLY A 41 -5.22 -2.36 -3.70
CA GLY A 41 -3.96 -1.61 -3.63
C GLY A 41 -3.69 -0.74 -4.86
N LEU A 42 -2.41 -0.38 -5.08
CA LEU A 42 -1.98 0.43 -6.23
C LEU A 42 -1.95 -0.44 -7.50
N ILE A 43 -2.95 -0.28 -8.36
CA ILE A 43 -3.10 -1.05 -9.61
C ILE A 43 -2.39 -0.42 -10.82
N GLN A 44 -2.12 0.89 -10.76
CA GLN A 44 -1.44 1.62 -11.82
C GLN A 44 -0.35 2.51 -11.22
N TYR A 45 0.84 2.45 -11.80
CA TYR A 45 2.00 3.23 -11.36
C TYR A 45 2.61 3.98 -12.55
N ASN A 46 2.57 5.31 -12.50
CA ASN A 46 3.28 6.18 -13.45
C ASN A 46 4.47 6.82 -12.74
N GLN A 47 5.67 6.65 -13.29
CA GLN A 47 6.91 7.17 -12.72
C GLN A 47 7.06 8.69 -12.89
N GLN A 48 6.42 9.30 -13.89
CA GLN A 48 6.51 10.73 -14.16
C GLN A 48 5.56 11.50 -13.23
N GLY A 49 6.12 12.35 -12.36
CA GLY A 49 5.36 13.25 -11.47
C GLY A 49 5.20 12.78 -10.02
N GLN A 50 5.87 11.71 -9.60
CA GLN A 50 5.70 11.16 -8.25
C GLN A 50 6.72 11.77 -7.25
N GLN A 51 6.24 12.57 -6.30
CA GLN A 51 7.03 13.08 -5.17
C GLN A 51 7.58 11.92 -4.33
N GLU A 52 8.87 11.93 -3.97
CA GLU A 52 9.45 10.92 -3.07
C GLU A 52 8.65 10.78 -1.77
N GLY A 53 8.50 9.54 -1.26
CA GLY A 53 7.77 9.30 -0.01
C GLY A 53 6.91 8.05 -0.02
N TYR A 54 6.05 7.97 1.00
CA TYR A 54 5.09 6.89 1.23
C TYR A 54 3.65 7.40 1.06
N VAL A 55 2.73 6.50 0.76
CA VAL A 55 1.29 6.79 0.71
C VAL A 55 0.65 6.31 2.01
N LEU A 56 0.04 7.24 2.74
CA LEU A 56 -0.79 6.94 3.91
C LEU A 56 -2.24 6.85 3.44
N PHE A 57 -2.91 5.73 3.72
CA PHE A 57 -4.33 5.59 3.42
C PHE A 57 -5.05 4.71 4.45
N ALA A 58 -6.33 5.02 4.66
CA ALA A 58 -7.25 4.25 5.51
C ALA A 58 -8.44 3.79 4.66
N PRO A 59 -8.60 2.48 4.40
CA PRO A 59 -9.74 1.99 3.62
C PRO A 59 -11.05 2.19 4.38
N GLU A 60 -12.11 2.64 3.71
CA GLU A 60 -13.38 3.04 4.33
C GLU A 60 -14.01 1.94 5.21
N ARG A 61 -13.95 0.68 4.79
CA ARG A 61 -14.51 -0.48 5.55
C ARG A 61 -13.46 -1.34 6.24
N ASN A 62 -12.25 -0.82 6.46
CA ASN A 62 -11.20 -1.56 7.15
C ASN A 62 -10.73 -0.77 8.37
N THR A 63 -10.67 -1.43 9.53
CA THR A 63 -10.19 -0.79 10.77
C THR A 63 -8.68 -0.56 10.79
N THR A 64 -7.96 -1.06 9.78
CA THR A 64 -6.50 -0.92 9.65
C THR A 64 -6.12 0.21 8.69
N THR A 65 -5.24 1.09 9.15
CA THR A 65 -4.61 2.15 8.35
C THR A 65 -3.23 1.67 7.88
N TYR A 66 -2.87 1.97 6.64
CA TYR A 66 -1.63 1.50 6.04
C TYR A 66 -0.75 2.66 5.57
N LEU A 67 0.55 2.52 5.81
CA LEU A 67 1.59 3.29 5.14
C LEU A 67 2.23 2.35 4.10
N ILE A 68 2.05 2.63 2.82
CA ILE A 68 2.61 1.83 1.74
C ILE A 68 3.71 2.60 1.01
N ASP A 69 4.69 1.87 0.50
CA ASP A 69 5.59 2.41 -0.51
C ASP A 69 4.89 2.53 -1.87
N LYS A 70 5.54 3.20 -2.81
CA LYS A 70 5.02 3.35 -4.17
C LYS A 70 5.00 2.06 -4.99
N CYS A 71 5.59 0.98 -4.49
CA CYS A 71 5.53 -0.34 -5.10
C CYS A 71 4.32 -1.15 -4.59
N GLY A 72 3.56 -0.59 -3.63
CA GLY A 72 2.39 -1.22 -3.02
C GLY A 72 2.72 -2.15 -1.86
N TYR A 73 3.95 -2.13 -1.34
CA TYR A 73 4.30 -2.89 -0.14
C TYR A 73 3.95 -2.08 1.12
N SER A 74 3.40 -2.74 2.14
CA SER A 74 3.15 -2.12 3.43
C SER A 74 4.47 -1.91 4.18
N ALA A 75 4.81 -0.65 4.41
CA ALA A 75 5.92 -0.24 5.26
C ALA A 75 5.52 -0.25 6.74
N HIS A 76 4.26 0.11 7.03
CA HIS A 76 3.70 0.08 8.37
C HIS A 76 2.17 -0.09 8.33
N SER A 77 1.60 -0.58 9.43
CA SER A 77 0.16 -0.68 9.63
C SER A 77 -0.22 -0.34 11.07
N TRP A 78 -1.32 0.41 11.21
CA TRP A 78 -1.92 0.71 12.51
C TRP A 78 -3.30 0.07 12.57
N ASN A 79 -3.48 -0.83 13.53
CA ASN A 79 -4.77 -1.44 13.80
C ASN A 79 -5.54 -0.65 14.86
N SER A 80 -6.86 -0.67 14.76
CA SER A 80 -7.76 -0.04 15.72
C SER A 80 -9.08 -0.80 15.76
N ARG A 81 -9.88 -0.49 16.76
CA ARG A 81 -11.20 -1.08 16.98
C ARG A 81 -12.32 -0.38 16.21
N TYR A 82 -12.07 0.82 15.68
CA TYR A 82 -13.08 1.65 15.05
C TYR A 82 -12.94 1.67 13.53
N ILE A 83 -14.08 1.71 12.82
CA ILE A 83 -14.12 2.02 11.38
C ILE A 83 -13.53 3.43 11.20
N PRO A 84 -12.59 3.61 10.26
CA PRO A 84 -11.99 4.93 10.04
C PRO A 84 -13.03 5.91 9.52
N GLY A 85 -12.89 7.17 9.90
CA GLY A 85 -13.57 8.25 9.19
C GLY A 85 -12.79 8.65 7.94
N PHE A 86 -13.11 9.81 7.36
CA PHE A 86 -12.54 10.24 6.09
C PHE A 86 -11.24 11.04 6.19
N THR A 87 -10.63 11.11 7.39
CA THR A 87 -9.37 11.84 7.60
C THR A 87 -8.32 10.99 8.31
N VAL A 88 -7.08 11.12 7.83
CA VAL A 88 -5.89 10.51 8.44
C VAL A 88 -4.68 11.40 8.19
N SER A 89 -3.81 11.54 9.18
CA SER A 89 -2.59 12.36 9.13
C SER A 89 -1.45 11.68 9.88
N LEU A 90 -0.23 11.81 9.37
CA LEU A 90 0.99 11.30 10.00
C LEU A 90 1.62 12.40 10.88
N LEU A 91 1.97 12.07 12.12
CA LEU A 91 2.66 12.96 13.03
C LEU A 91 4.18 12.84 12.89
N ASN A 92 4.90 13.86 13.36
CA ASN A 92 6.36 13.92 13.30
C ASN A 92 7.05 12.79 14.09
N ASP A 93 6.39 12.20 15.08
CA ASP A 93 6.92 11.09 15.89
C ASP A 93 6.72 9.70 15.25
N GLY A 94 6.02 9.64 14.11
CA GLY A 94 5.67 8.42 13.40
C GLY A 94 4.34 7.79 13.83
N SER A 95 3.60 8.41 14.74
CA SER A 95 2.21 8.04 15.06
C SER A 95 1.24 8.63 14.04
N ILE A 96 -0.03 8.20 14.09
CA ILE A 96 -1.08 8.72 13.21
C ILE A 96 -2.22 9.36 14.02
N LEU A 97 -2.77 10.44 13.49
CA LEU A 97 -4.05 10.99 13.88
C LEU A 97 -5.07 10.53 12.83
N ARG A 98 -6.19 9.96 13.27
CA ARG A 98 -7.24 9.51 12.36
C ARG A 98 -8.61 9.70 13.01
N SER A 99 -9.62 10.02 12.21
CA SER A 99 -11.00 9.99 12.69
C SER A 99 -11.51 8.55 12.74
N GLY A 100 -12.51 8.31 13.59
CA GLY A 100 -13.16 7.01 13.71
C GLY A 100 -14.63 7.17 14.06
N VAL A 101 -15.44 6.20 13.64
CA VAL A 101 -16.84 6.12 14.03
C VAL A 101 -16.92 5.63 15.46
N ALA A 102 -17.45 6.47 16.36
CA ALA A 102 -17.78 6.04 17.71
C ALA A 102 -19.03 5.16 17.68
N ASP A 103 -18.98 4.02 18.36
CA ASP A 103 -20.15 3.15 18.53
C ASP A 103 -21.12 3.84 19.51
N SER A 104 -22.11 4.54 18.96
CA SER A 104 -23.07 5.30 19.75
C SER A 104 -24.46 5.19 19.15
N ALA A 105 -25.49 5.10 19.99
CA ALA A 105 -26.87 4.96 19.52
C ALA A 105 -27.39 6.16 18.70
N VAL A 106 -26.68 7.29 18.76
CA VAL A 106 -27.14 8.57 18.19
C VAL A 106 -26.34 8.97 16.94
N LEU A 107 -25.06 8.62 16.86
CA LEU A 107 -24.18 8.99 15.76
C LEU A 107 -23.33 7.79 15.32
N ASN A 108 -23.80 7.10 14.28
CA ASN A 108 -23.13 5.97 13.63
C ASN A 108 -22.81 6.32 12.17
N ALA A 109 -22.09 7.42 11.95
CA ALA A 109 -21.68 7.86 10.61
C ALA A 109 -20.19 8.22 10.58
N PRO A 110 -19.47 7.95 9.48
CA PRO A 110 -18.09 8.43 9.29
C PRO A 110 -18.04 9.96 9.25
N GLY A 111 -17.14 10.55 10.05
CA GLY A 111 -16.86 11.99 10.09
C GLY A 111 -15.46 12.34 9.61
N GLY A 112 -15.26 13.62 9.26
CA GLY A 112 -13.98 14.20 8.81
C GLY A 112 -13.47 15.26 9.77
#